data_AF-A0A8T4LYQ1-F1
#
_entry.id   AF-A0A8T4LYQ1-F1
#
_cell.length_a   1.000
_cell.length_b   1.000
_cell.length_c   1.000
_cell.angle_alpha   90.00
_cell.angle_beta   90.00
_cell.angle_gamma   90.00
#
_symmetry.space_group_name_H-M   'P 1'
#
loop_
_entity.id
_entity.type
_entity.pdbx_description
1 polymer ?
#
loop_
_entity_poly.entity_id
_entity_poly.type
_entity_poly.pdbx_seq_one_letter_code
_entity_poly.pdbx_strand_id
1 'polypeptide(L)' 'MEKERIAVLAQLLTGMKDASAKLEDALKKKDVDAINEAKKEIIHFQMEIDRTL' A
#
# COMPACT_ATOMS: atom_id res chain seq x y z
N MET A 1 2.78 -18.81 14.71
CA MET A 1 2.09 -18.72 13.41
C MET A 1 1.07 -17.60 13.37
N GLU A 2 0.02 -17.61 14.20
CA GLU A 2 -1.01 -16.53 14.16
C GLU A 2 -0.46 -15.14 14.49
N LYS A 3 0.33 -14.99 15.57
CA LYS A 3 0.96 -13.71 15.94
C LYS A 3 1.90 -13.15 14.87
N GLU A 4 2.59 -14.03 14.14
CA GLU A 4 3.50 -13.66 13.06
C GLU A 4 2.72 -13.20 11.84
N ARG A 5 1.64 -13.90 11.48
CA ARG A 5 0.71 -13.47 10.42
C ARG A 5 0.09 -12.12 10.73
N ILE A 6 -0.31 -11.86 11.97
CA ILE A 6 -0.82 -10.55 12.40
C ILE A 6 0.24 -9.46 12.24
N ALA A 7 1.50 -9.74 12.60
CA ALA A 7 2.59 -8.78 12.42
C ALA A 7 2.84 -8.46 10.94
N VAL A 8 2.84 -9.47 10.08
CA VAL A 8 2.98 -9.30 8.62
C VAL A 8 1.82 -8.46 8.06
N LEU A 9 0.58 -8.78 8.41
CA LEU A 9 -0.60 -8.01 8.00
C LEU A 9 -0.53 -6.55 8.45
N ALA A 10 -0.09 -6.30 9.69
CA ALA A 10 0.07 -4.93 10.19
C ALA A 10 1.12 -4.15 9.38
N GLN A 11 2.20 -4.80 8.97
CA GLN A 11 3.24 -4.18 8.16
C GLN A 11 2.75 -3.89 6.73
N LEU A 12 2.01 -4.83 6.11
CA LEU A 12 1.40 -4.63 4.80
C LEU A 12 0.37 -3.48 4.80
N LEU A 13 -0.48 -3.44 5.82
CA LEU A 13 -1.46 -2.35 5.98
C LEU A 13 -0.80 -0.99 6.21
N THR A 14 0.34 -0.96 6.92
CA THR A 14 1.14 0.26 7.09
C THR A 14 1.72 0.72 5.76
N GLY A 15 2.31 -0.19 4.97
CA GLY A 15 2.79 0.13 3.63
C GLY A 15 1.69 0.67 2.70
N MET A 16 0.50 0.06 2.75
CA MET A 16 -0.67 0.49 1.97
C MET A 16 -1.17 1.89 2.38
N LYS A 17 -1.15 2.20 3.69
CA LYS A 17 -1.48 3.53 4.20
C LYS A 17 -0.49 4.57 3.65
N ASP A 18 0.81 4.27 3.69
CA ASP A 18 1.85 5.19 3.21
C ASP A 18 1.75 5.41 1.70
N ALA A 19 1.52 4.36 0.91
CA ALA A 19 1.27 4.46 -0.52
C ALA A 19 0.00 5.28 -0.84
N SER A 20 -1.04 5.19 0.00
CA SER A 20 -2.24 6.01 -0.14
C SER A 20 -1.97 7.49 0.14
N ALA A 21 -1.14 7.80 1.14
CA ALA A 21 -0.71 9.17 1.41
C ALA A 21 0.12 9.75 0.25
N LYS A 22 1.04 8.96 -0.32
CA LYS A 22 1.79 9.34 -1.54
C LYS A 22 0.84 9.65 -2.71
N LEU A 23 -0.18 8.81 -2.90
CA LEU A 23 -1.19 9.02 -3.95
C LEU A 23 -1.93 10.35 -3.73
N GLU A 24 -2.37 10.65 -2.51
CA GLU A 24 -3.06 11.90 -2.19
C GLU A 24 -2.18 13.13 -2.51
N ASP A 25 -0.91 13.08 -2.12
CA ASP A 25 0.05 14.15 -2.39
C ASP A 25 0.34 14.30 -3.89
N ALA A 26 0.49 13.19 -4.62
CA ALA A 26 0.69 13.21 -6.06
C ALA A 26 -0.53 13.78 -6.81
N LEU A 27 -1.75 13.45 -6.36
CA LEU A 27 -2.99 14.01 -6.87
C LEU A 27 -3.06 15.52 -6.68
N LYS A 28 -2.70 16.03 -5.49
CA LYS A 28 -2.64 17.48 -5.21
C LYS A 28 -1.67 18.20 -6.14
N LYS A 29 -0.53 17.58 -6.44
CA LYS A 29 0.52 18.13 -7.31
C LYS A 29 0.25 17.92 -8.81
N LYS A 30 -0.77 17.12 -9.16
CA LYS A 30 -1.05 16.67 -10.54
C LYS A 30 0.13 15.93 -11.18
N ASP A 31 0.92 15.24 -10.37
CA ASP A 31 2.06 14.45 -10.81
C ASP A 31 1.57 13.07 -11.28
N VAL A 32 1.40 12.93 -12.60
CA VAL A 32 0.82 11.73 -13.23
C VAL A 32 1.70 10.49 -13.02
N ASP A 33 3.01 10.66 -13.03
CA ASP A 33 3.95 9.55 -12.86
C ASP A 33 3.90 9.03 -11.42
N ALA A 34 3.95 9.94 -10.44
CA ALA A 34 3.82 9.58 -9.03
C ALA A 34 2.43 8.98 -8.70
N ILE A 35 1.35 9.44 -9.34
CA ILE A 35 0.01 8.84 -9.21
C ILE A 35 0.04 7.38 -9.68
N ASN A 36 0.65 7.11 -10.83
CA ASN A 36 0.69 5.77 -11.40
C ASN A 36 1.57 4.84 -10.56
N GLU A 37 2.68 5.33 -10.03
CA GLU A 37 3.55 4.58 -9.14
C GLU A 37 2.85 4.24 -7.81
N ALA A 38 2.24 5.23 -7.15
CA ALA A 38 1.51 5.00 -5.91
C ALA A 38 0.34 4.00 -6.08
N LYS A 39 -0.37 4.05 -7.21
CA LYS A 39 -1.41 3.06 -7.53
C LYS A 39 -0.85 1.64 -7.68
N LYS A 40 0.31 1.48 -8.31
CA LYS A 40 0.97 0.17 -8.43
C LYS A 40 1.37 -0.38 -7.05
N GLU A 41 1.93 0.47 -6.18
CA GLU A 41 2.27 0.09 -4.80
C GLU A 41 1.02 -0.37 -4.03
N ILE A 42 -0.09 0.38 -4.11
CA ILE A 42 -1.35 0.02 -3.45
C ILE A 42 -1.86 -1.36 -3.93
N ILE A 43 -1.86 -1.60 -5.24
CA ILE A 43 -2.29 -2.90 -5.80
C ILE A 43 -1.37 -4.03 -5.32
N HIS A 44 -0.06 -3.79 -5.26
CA HIS A 44 0.89 -4.77 -4.75
C HIS A 44 0.59 -5.14 -3.28
N PHE A 45 0.40 -4.15 -2.41
CA PHE A 45 0.04 -4.42 -1.01
C PHE A 45 -1.30 -5.14 -0.88
N GLN A 46 -2.30 -4.78 -1.68
CA GLN A 46 -3.59 -5.50 -1.69
C GLN A 46 -3.40 -6.98 -2.02
N MET A 47 -2.62 -7.30 -3.06
CA MET A 47 -2.34 -8.69 -3.45
C MET A 47 -1.61 -9.46 -2.34
N GLU A 48 -0.65 -8.84 -1.66
CA GLU A 48 0.07 -9.49 -0.55
C GLU A 48 -0.83 -9.69 0.68
N ILE A 49 -1.73 -8.75 0.97
CA ILE A 49 -2.74 -8.90 2.04
C ILE A 49 -3.66 -10.08 1.71
N ASP A 50 -4.19 -10.15 0.49
CA ASP A 50 -5.08 -11.22 0.05
C ASP A 50 -4.42 -12.61 0.12
N ARG A 51 -3.10 -12.69 -0.12
CA ARG A 51 -2.31 -13.92 0.04
C ARG A 51 -2.07 -14.31 1.50
N THR A 52 -2.08 -13.32 2.39
CA THR A 52 -1.76 -13.50 3.81
C THR A 52 -3.01 -13.83 4.64
N LEU A 53 -4.20 -13.45 4.16
CA LEU A 53 -5.50 -13.83 4.74
C LEU A 53 -5.81 -15.31 4.53
#